data_AF-A0A496T969-F1
#
_entry.id   AF-A0A496T969-F1
#
_cell.length_a   1.000
_cell.length_b   1.000
_cell.length_c   1.000
_cell.angle_alpha   90.00
_cell.angle_beta   90.00
_cell.angle_gamma   90.00
#
_symmetry.space_group_name_H-M   'P 1'
#
loop_
_entity.id
_entity.type
_entity.pdbx_description
1 polymer ?
#
loop_
_entity_poly.entity_id
_entity_poly.type
_entity_poly.pdbx_seq_one_letter_code
_entity_poly.pdbx_strand_id
1 'polypeptide(L)'
;MQRNSRAARLFDISVRKEESDRISLSWQQRQEIADWVALTNGCYLLRSSITDWSAEELWRAYIQLTEAEDAFRIHKGVLRLRPIWNQNKERVQAHIFVCFLAFVLWKTLAQMCQNAGPGHQPRKILDELKHIKLTEVILPTLKGVEMKLYCVSKLDPDQKIILQRLKLNLPSRLVENSKM
;
A
#
# COMPACT_ATOMS: atom_id res chain seq x y z
N MET A 1 8.18 -3.42 -15.17
CA MET A 1 9.45 -4.10 -14.78
C MET A 1 9.95 -3.81 -13.35
N GLN A 2 9.16 -3.25 -12.42
CA GLN A 2 9.68 -2.83 -11.09
C GLN A 2 9.47 -3.82 -9.93
N ARG A 3 8.77 -4.94 -10.13
CA ARG A 3 8.33 -5.79 -9.01
C ARG A 3 9.37 -6.86 -8.60
N ASN A 4 10.25 -7.29 -9.50
CA ASN A 4 11.25 -8.33 -9.24
C ASN A 4 12.60 -7.97 -9.90
N SER A 5 13.25 -6.89 -9.45
CA SER A 5 14.52 -6.40 -10.05
C SER A 5 15.64 -7.46 -10.04
N ARG A 6 15.66 -8.34 -9.03
CA ARG A 6 16.60 -9.47 -8.95
C ARG A 6 16.31 -10.54 -10.00
N ALA A 7 15.04 -10.89 -10.21
CA ALA A 7 14.66 -11.84 -11.25
C ALA A 7 14.84 -11.25 -12.66
N ALA A 8 14.63 -9.94 -12.84
CA ALA A 8 14.82 -9.26 -14.12
C ALA A 8 16.28 -9.36 -14.62
N ARG A 9 17.27 -9.47 -13.73
CA ARG A 9 18.68 -9.69 -14.12
C ARG A 9 18.93 -11.08 -14.74
N LEU A 10 18.03 -12.04 -14.56
CA LEU A 10 18.18 -13.40 -15.10
C LEU A 10 17.73 -13.51 -16.56
N PHE A 11 16.99 -12.53 -17.07
CA PHE A 11 16.38 -12.58 -18.39
C PHE A 11 16.81 -11.38 -19.24
N ASP A 12 17.19 -11.66 -20.47
CA ASP A 12 17.27 -10.64 -21.51
C ASP A 12 15.93 -10.59 -22.24
N ILE A 13 15.32 -9.41 -22.35
CA ILE A 13 14.01 -9.24 -22.97
C ILE A 13 14.18 -8.18 -24.05
N SER A 14 13.99 -8.57 -25.31
CA SER A 14 14.01 -7.66 -26.44
C SER A 14 12.61 -7.52 -27.04
N VAL A 15 12.22 -6.28 -27.28
CA VAL A 15 10.93 -5.95 -27.87
C VAL A 15 11.22 -5.31 -29.22
N ARG A 16 10.76 -5.96 -30.30
CA ARG A 16 10.87 -5.43 -31.66
C ARG A 16 9.48 -5.05 -32.15
N LYS A 17 9.38 -3.87 -32.76
CA LYS A 17 8.15 -3.44 -33.43
C LYS A 17 8.29 -3.81 -34.92
N GLU A 18 7.42 -4.69 -35.41
CA GLU A 18 7.35 -5.03 -36.83
C GLU A 18 6.50 -3.99 -37.59
N GLU A 19 6.72 -3.89 -38.90
CA GLU A 19 6.10 -2.90 -39.80
C GLU A 19 4.55 -2.92 -39.78
N SER A 20 3.93 -4.01 -39.31
CA SER A 20 2.47 -4.20 -39.27
C SER A 20 1.80 -3.88 -37.92
N ASP A 21 2.34 -2.94 -37.14
CA ASP A 21 1.89 -2.57 -35.79
C ASP A 21 1.82 -3.74 -34.78
N ARG A 22 2.49 -4.85 -35.10
CA ARG A 22 2.67 -6.00 -34.22
C ARG A 22 3.96 -5.83 -33.44
N ILE A 23 3.88 -6.14 -32.14
CA ILE A 23 5.03 -6.14 -31.24
C ILE A 23 5.44 -7.59 -31.03
N SER A 24 6.67 -7.93 -31.44
CA SER A 24 7.27 -9.22 -31.14
C SER A 24 8.17 -9.09 -29.91
N LEU A 25 7.92 -9.95 -28.92
CA LEU A 25 8.68 -10.02 -27.68
C LEU A 25 9.46 -11.33 -27.69
N SER A 26 10.79 -11.24 -27.63
CA SER A 26 11.66 -12.39 -27.41
C SER A 26 12.37 -12.24 -26.07
N TRP A 27 12.52 -13.34 -25.36
CA TRP A 27 13.23 -13.38 -24.10
C TRP A 27 14.14 -14.60 -24.04
N GLN A 28 15.28 -14.46 -23.38
CA GLN A 28 16.23 -15.54 -23.15
C GLN A 28 16.78 -15.47 -21.74
N GLN A 29 16.88 -16.62 -21.08
CA GLN A 29 17.49 -16.71 -19.76
C GLN A 29 19.02 -16.70 -19.90
N ARG A 30 19.69 -15.85 -19.13
CA ARG A 30 21.15 -15.78 -19.06
C ARG A 30 21.68 -16.88 -18.14
N GLN A 31 22.06 -18.01 -18.75
CA GLN A 31 22.61 -19.19 -18.06
C GLN A 31 23.76 -18.83 -17.12
N GLU A 32 24.72 -18.00 -17.56
CA GLU A 32 25.86 -17.57 -16.73
C GLU A 32 25.46 -16.91 -15.39
N ILE A 33 24.41 -16.08 -15.40
CA ILE A 33 23.92 -15.43 -14.18
C ILE A 33 23.13 -16.41 -13.34
N ALA A 34 22.36 -17.32 -13.96
CA ALA A 34 21.64 -18.37 -13.25
C ALA A 34 22.59 -19.33 -12.54
N ASP A 35 23.67 -19.75 -13.21
CA ASP A 35 24.71 -20.62 -12.65
C ASP A 35 25.49 -19.91 -11.53
N TRP A 36 25.84 -18.65 -11.74
CA TRP A 36 26.47 -17.85 -10.69
C TRP A 36 25.57 -17.67 -9.47
N VAL A 37 24.28 -17.38 -9.66
CA VAL A 37 23.29 -17.29 -8.58
C VAL A 37 23.10 -18.63 -7.87
N ALA A 38 23.13 -19.74 -8.59
CA ALA A 38 23.08 -21.08 -7.99
C ALA A 38 24.32 -21.37 -7.13
N LEU A 39 25.51 -20.94 -7.57
CA LEU A 39 26.76 -21.09 -6.80
C LEU A 39 26.88 -20.13 -5.60
N THR A 40 26.32 -18.93 -5.70
CA THR A 40 26.55 -17.85 -4.72
C THR A 40 25.40 -17.63 -3.76
N ASN A 41 24.20 -18.15 -4.04
CA ASN A 41 23.11 -18.08 -3.07
C ASN A 41 23.45 -18.95 -1.86
N GLY A 42 23.66 -18.30 -0.72
CA GLY A 42 23.71 -18.98 0.57
C GLY A 42 22.41 -19.75 0.85
N CYS A 43 22.52 -20.83 1.60
CA CYS A 43 21.35 -21.58 2.08
C CYS A 43 20.73 -20.87 3.28
N TYR A 44 19.40 -20.69 3.28
CA TYR A 44 18.66 -20.22 4.44
C TYR A 44 18.22 -21.43 5.26
N LEU A 45 18.64 -21.49 6.53
CA LEU A 45 18.16 -22.50 7.48
C LEU A 45 17.16 -21.84 8.44
N LEU A 46 15.90 -22.27 8.37
CA LEU A 46 14.87 -21.89 9.34
C LEU A 46 14.77 -22.97 10.42
N ARG A 47 15.13 -22.62 11.65
CA ARG A 47 14.91 -23.48 12.82
C ARG A 47 13.62 -23.05 13.52
N SER A 48 12.64 -23.93 13.58
CA SER A 48 11.39 -23.71 14.29
C SER A 48 11.17 -24.81 15.33
N SER A 49 10.47 -24.48 16.42
CA SER A 49 9.95 -25.46 17.38
C SER A 49 8.59 -26.02 16.98
N ILE A 50 8.02 -25.54 15.86
CA ILE A 50 6.72 -25.98 15.32
C ILE A 50 6.97 -27.24 14.48
N THR A 51 6.32 -28.35 14.83
CA THR A 51 6.47 -29.65 14.17
C THR A 51 5.40 -29.93 13.11
N ASP A 52 4.27 -29.23 13.19
CA ASP A 52 3.05 -29.61 12.46
C ASP A 52 2.85 -28.80 11.16
N TRP A 53 3.79 -27.94 10.81
CA TRP A 53 3.72 -27.09 9.62
C TRP A 53 4.64 -27.61 8.53
N SER A 54 4.18 -27.52 7.29
CA SER A 54 5.01 -27.79 6.13
C SER A 54 6.15 -26.76 5.99
N ALA A 55 7.21 -27.14 5.28
CA ALA A 55 8.30 -26.23 4.95
C ALA A 55 7.81 -24.97 4.20
N GLU A 56 6.78 -25.11 3.36
CA GLU A 56 6.20 -23.98 2.64
C GLU A 56 5.47 -23.02 3.58
N GLU A 57 4.71 -23.53 4.55
CA GLU A 57 4.01 -22.70 5.54
C GLU A 57 5.00 -21.98 6.47
N LEU A 58 6.05 -22.68 6.93
CA LEU A 58 7.14 -22.07 7.69
C LEU A 58 7.85 -20.97 6.90
N TRP A 59 8.12 -21.21 5.62
CA TRP A 59 8.71 -20.21 4.74
C TRP A 59 7.79 -19.00 4.54
N ARG A 60 6.49 -19.22 4.29
CA ARG A 60 5.51 -18.13 4.17
C ARG A 60 5.42 -17.30 5.44
N ALA A 61 5.38 -17.92 6.61
CA ALA A 61 5.36 -17.23 7.89
C ALA A 61 6.65 -16.43 8.14
N TYR A 62 7.81 -17.00 7.81
CA TYR A 62 9.09 -16.29 7.89
C TYR A 62 9.13 -15.06 6.97
N ILE A 63 8.67 -15.19 5.73
CA ILE A 63 8.59 -14.07 4.79
C ILE A 63 7.59 -13.00 5.26
N GLN A 64 6.50 -13.39 5.93
CA GLN A 64 5.58 -12.42 6.55
C GLN A 64 6.25 -11.59 7.67
N LEU A 65 7.25 -12.14 8.37
CA LEU A 65 8.05 -11.36 9.32
C LEU A 65 8.85 -10.27 8.59
N THR A 66 9.45 -10.59 7.44
CA THR A 66 10.09 -9.61 6.57
C THR A 66 9.10 -8.55 6.08
N GLU A 67 7.84 -8.92 5.80
CA GLU A 67 6.81 -7.94 5.47
C GLU A 67 6.52 -6.98 6.63
N ALA A 68 6.54 -7.47 7.88
CA ALA A 68 6.37 -6.62 9.06
C ALA A 68 7.54 -5.65 9.20
N GLU A 69 8.78 -6.10 9.04
CA GLU A 69 9.99 -5.26 9.02
C GLU A 69 9.94 -4.21 7.90
N ASP A 70 9.53 -4.63 6.70
CA ASP A 70 9.32 -3.74 5.57
C ASP A 70 8.24 -2.71 5.84
N ALA A 71 7.19 -3.09 6.58
CA ALA A 71 6.17 -2.15 6.96
C ALA A 71 6.63 -1.15 8.03
N PHE A 72 7.47 -1.55 8.99
CA PHE A 72 8.16 -0.62 9.90
C PHE A 72 9.08 0.33 9.11
N ARG A 73 9.72 -0.14 8.05
CA ARG A 73 10.52 0.68 7.12
C ARG A 73 9.65 1.64 6.31
N ILE A 74 8.50 1.20 5.80
CA ILE A 74 7.51 2.05 5.13
C ILE A 74 6.98 3.13 6.08
N HIS A 75 6.75 2.77 7.34
CA HIS A 75 6.30 3.67 8.40
C HIS A 75 7.21 4.87 8.62
N LYS A 76 8.53 4.62 8.63
CA LYS A 76 9.55 5.67 8.75
C LYS A 76 9.51 6.65 7.56
N GLY A 77 9.11 6.19 6.38
CA GLY A 77 9.05 7.00 5.16
C GLY A 77 7.70 7.70 4.93
N VAL A 78 6.61 6.93 4.87
CA VAL A 78 5.27 7.38 4.43
C VAL A 78 4.51 8.09 5.53
N LEU A 79 4.53 7.54 6.75
CA LEU A 79 3.87 8.14 7.92
C LEU A 79 4.79 9.09 8.68
N ARG A 80 6.06 9.24 8.23
CA ARG A 80 7.10 10.07 8.85
C ARG A 80 7.25 9.82 10.36
N LEU A 81 6.97 8.60 10.81
CA LEU A 81 7.24 8.16 12.17
C LEU A 81 8.73 7.89 12.27
N ARG A 82 9.51 8.98 12.37
CA ARG A 82 10.96 8.92 12.58
C ARG A 82 11.24 8.19 13.90
N PRO A 83 12.43 7.57 14.06
CA PRO A 83 12.85 7.10 15.37
C PRO A 83 12.84 8.28 16.33
N ILE A 84 11.93 8.26 17.30
CA ILE A 84 11.94 9.17 18.44
C ILE A 84 12.83 8.47 19.47
N TRP A 85 13.96 9.07 19.82
CA TRP A 85 14.84 8.54 20.89
C TRP A 85 14.19 8.76 22.25
N ASN A 86 13.07 8.09 22.47
CA ASN A 86 12.36 8.06 23.73
C ASN A 86 13.20 7.25 24.72
N GLN A 87 13.77 7.94 25.70
CA GLN A 87 14.51 7.29 26.79
C GLN A 87 13.59 6.79 27.91
N ASN A 88 12.37 7.32 27.98
CA ASN A 88 11.35 6.85 28.91
C ASN A 88 10.61 5.63 28.33
N LYS A 89 10.59 4.53 29.10
CA LYS A 89 9.93 3.24 28.78
C LYS A 89 8.48 3.41 28.31
N GLU A 90 7.71 4.29 28.94
CA GLU A 90 6.30 4.52 28.60
C GLU A 90 6.14 5.13 27.20
N ARG A 91 7.01 6.09 26.85
CA ARG A 91 6.99 6.74 25.53
C ARG A 91 7.44 5.79 24.42
N VAL A 92 8.35 4.86 24.73
CA VAL A 92 8.73 3.78 23.80
C VAL A 92 7.54 2.87 23.54
N GLN A 93 6.84 2.42 24.58
CA GLN A 93 5.65 1.55 24.45
C GLN A 93 4.53 2.24 23.65
N ALA A 94 4.23 3.50 23.95
CA ALA A 94 3.24 4.27 23.20
C ALA A 94 3.62 4.42 21.71
N HIS A 95 4.90 4.67 21.41
CA HIS A 95 5.36 4.78 20.02
C HIS A 95 5.27 3.44 19.27
N ILE A 96 5.67 2.33 19.90
CA ILE A 96 5.52 0.99 19.32
C ILE A 96 4.04 0.70 19.05
N PHE A 97 3.15 1.03 19.98
CA PHE A 97 1.71 0.84 19.82
C PHE A 97 1.16 1.63 18.62
N VAL A 98 1.49 2.91 18.49
CA VAL A 98 1.04 3.73 17.35
C VAL A 98 1.58 3.19 16.02
N CYS A 99 2.86 2.80 15.98
CA CYS A 99 3.46 2.19 14.80
C CYS A 99 2.77 0.87 14.41
N PHE A 100 2.44 0.04 15.40
CA PHE A 100 1.72 -1.20 15.19
C PHE A 100 0.29 -0.94 14.70
N LEU A 101 -0.45 -0.01 15.32
CA LEU A 101 -1.79 0.35 14.90
C LEU A 101 -1.83 0.81 13.45
N ALA A 102 -0.93 1.71 13.07
CA ALA A 102 -0.89 2.20 11.71
C ALA A 102 -0.38 1.14 10.71
N PHE A 103 0.41 0.14 11.15
CA PHE A 103 0.71 -1.05 10.35
C PHE A 103 -0.53 -1.90 10.10
N VAL A 104 -1.33 -2.17 11.14
CA VAL A 104 -2.58 -2.92 11.00
C VAL A 104 -3.51 -2.21 10.02
N LEU A 105 -3.69 -0.88 10.15
CA LEU A 105 -4.49 -0.09 9.20
C LEU A 105 -3.94 -0.21 7.77
N TRP A 106 -2.62 -0.14 7.59
CA TRP A 106 -1.98 -0.31 6.29
C TRP A 106 -2.23 -1.68 5.67
N LYS A 107 -2.09 -2.76 6.44
CA LYS A 107 -2.33 -4.14 5.97
C LYS A 107 -3.80 -4.39 5.69
N THR A 108 -4.71 -3.86 6.50
CA THR A 108 -6.15 -3.92 6.24
C THR A 108 -6.48 -3.22 4.93
N LEU A 109 -5.96 -2.01 4.70
CA LEU A 109 -6.13 -1.31 3.43
C LEU A 109 -5.54 -2.13 2.27
N ALA A 110 -4.35 -2.71 2.43
CA ALA A 110 -3.75 -3.58 1.42
C ALA A 110 -4.61 -4.80 1.09
N GLN A 111 -5.22 -5.43 2.09
CA GLN A 111 -6.13 -6.54 1.89
C GLN A 111 -7.41 -6.11 1.18
N MET A 112 -7.99 -4.97 1.56
CA MET A 112 -9.14 -4.38 0.88
C MET A 112 -8.83 -4.12 -0.61
N CYS A 113 -7.63 -3.59 -0.90
CA CYS A 113 -7.18 -3.35 -2.27
C CYS A 113 -7.03 -4.65 -3.08
N GLN A 114 -6.51 -5.71 -2.46
CA GLN A 114 -6.40 -7.03 -3.11
C GLN A 114 -7.78 -7.62 -3.43
N ASN A 115 -8.71 -7.53 -2.48
CA ASN A 115 -10.08 -8.03 -2.65
C ASN A 115 -10.88 -7.21 -3.69
N ALA A 116 -10.57 -5.92 -3.84
CA ALA A 116 -11.16 -4.99 -4.80
C ALA A 116 -10.66 -5.19 -6.26
N GLY A 117 -9.71 -6.10 -6.49
CA GLY A 117 -9.22 -6.50 -7.80
C GLY A 117 -7.74 -6.19 -8.05
N PRO A 118 -7.12 -6.83 -9.05
CA PRO A 118 -5.68 -6.71 -9.29
C PRO A 118 -5.32 -5.30 -9.75
N GLY A 119 -4.43 -4.62 -9.02
CA GLY A 119 -3.69 -3.49 -9.57
C GLY A 119 -3.45 -2.30 -8.65
N HIS A 120 -4.10 -2.19 -7.49
CA HIS A 120 -3.99 -0.97 -6.71
C HIS A 120 -3.01 -1.12 -5.55
N GLN A 121 -1.87 -0.45 -5.67
CA GLN A 121 -0.95 -0.26 -4.56
C GLN A 121 -1.60 0.68 -3.54
N PRO A 122 -1.68 0.35 -2.24
CA PRO A 122 -2.36 1.17 -1.25
C PRO A 122 -1.88 2.63 -1.20
N ARG A 123 -0.60 2.86 -1.55
CA ARG A 123 -0.03 4.22 -1.69
C ARG A 123 -0.78 5.04 -2.74
N LYS A 124 -0.92 4.50 -3.96
CA LYS A 124 -1.60 5.20 -5.05
C LYS A 124 -3.05 5.52 -4.70
N ILE A 125 -3.75 4.60 -4.05
CA ILE A 125 -5.11 4.86 -3.58
C ILE A 125 -5.13 6.03 -2.59
N LEU A 126 -4.23 6.05 -1.61
CA LEU A 126 -4.18 7.16 -0.65
C LEU A 126 -3.81 8.49 -1.32
N ASP A 127 -2.89 8.46 -2.29
CA ASP A 127 -2.52 9.65 -3.05
C ASP A 127 -3.72 10.19 -3.84
N GLU A 128 -4.50 9.32 -4.49
CA GLU A 128 -5.73 9.71 -5.20
C GLU A 128 -6.83 10.20 -4.26
N LEU A 129 -7.06 9.51 -3.13
CA LEU A 129 -8.06 9.89 -2.15
C LEU A 129 -7.72 11.21 -1.44
N LYS A 130 -6.42 11.54 -1.30
CA LYS A 130 -5.96 12.81 -0.74
C LYS A 130 -6.43 14.03 -1.55
N HIS A 131 -6.72 13.86 -2.83
CA HIS A 131 -7.24 14.93 -3.66
C HIS A 131 -8.72 15.23 -3.41
N ILE A 132 -9.45 14.36 -2.70
CA ILE A 132 -10.83 14.62 -2.27
C ILE A 132 -10.79 15.65 -1.13
N LYS A 133 -11.39 16.81 -1.38
CA LYS A 133 -11.42 17.92 -0.42
C LYS A 133 -12.82 18.12 0.13
N LEU A 134 -12.88 18.50 1.41
CA LEU A 134 -14.08 19.02 2.03
C LEU A 134 -13.99 20.55 2.05
N THR A 135 -15.01 21.21 1.50
CA THR A 135 -15.10 22.67 1.48
C THR A 135 -16.24 23.11 2.38
N GLU A 136 -15.93 23.97 3.34
CA GLU A 136 -16.92 24.66 4.17
C GLU A 136 -17.40 25.91 3.42
N VAL A 137 -18.71 26.00 3.22
CA VAL A 137 -19.39 27.14 2.61
C VAL A 137 -20.26 27.79 3.68
N ILE A 138 -19.94 29.03 4.01
CA ILE A 138 -20.71 29.85 4.96
C ILE A 138 -21.68 30.70 4.16
N LEU A 139 -22.98 30.46 4.34
CA LEU A 139 -24.04 31.20 3.68
C LEU A 139 -24.71 32.14 4.69
N PRO A 140 -24.63 33.47 4.49
CA PRO A 140 -25.39 34.41 5.29
C PRO A 140 -26.88 34.31 4.91
N THR A 141 -27.75 34.12 5.89
CA THR A 141 -29.20 34.13 5.66
C THR A 141 -29.80 35.53 5.86
N LEU A 142 -30.97 35.78 5.26
CA LEU A 142 -31.74 37.03 5.43
C LEU A 142 -32.09 37.34 6.90
N LYS A 143 -32.02 36.34 7.79
CA LYS A 143 -32.26 36.47 9.24
C LYS A 143 -30.98 36.68 10.06
N GLY A 144 -29.83 36.88 9.42
CA GLY A 144 -28.54 37.07 10.09
C GLY A 144 -27.95 35.79 10.70
N VAL A 145 -28.55 34.63 10.46
CA VAL A 145 -28.01 33.32 10.88
C VAL A 145 -27.04 32.83 9.80
N GLU A 146 -25.83 32.47 10.20
CA GLU A 146 -24.87 31.82 9.30
C GLU A 146 -25.19 30.33 9.17
N MET A 147 -25.37 29.84 7.95
CA MET A 147 -25.49 28.42 7.66
C MET A 147 -24.15 27.88 7.16
N LYS A 148 -23.66 26.82 7.79
CA LYS A 148 -22.46 26.10 7.37
C LYS A 148 -22.85 24.88 6.54
N LEU A 149 -22.28 24.78 5.34
CA LEU A 149 -22.44 23.62 4.47
C LEU A 149 -21.07 23.01 4.18
N TYR A 150 -20.92 21.72 4.46
CA TYR A 150 -19.72 20.97 4.13
C TYR A 150 -19.93 20.21 2.82
N CYS A 151 -19.37 20.74 1.73
CA CYS A 151 -19.48 20.18 0.38
C CYS A 151 -18.23 19.36 0.05
N VAL A 152 -18.43 18.13 -0.43
CA VAL A 152 -17.32 17.29 -0.92
C VAL A 152 -17.02 17.66 -2.37
N SER A 153 -15.73 17.77 -2.72
CA SER A 153 -15.29 18.05 -4.08
C SER A 153 -15.81 17.00 -5.07
N LYS A 154 -16.05 17.41 -6.32
CA LYS A 154 -16.46 16.48 -7.39
C LYS A 154 -15.37 15.44 -7.62
N LEU A 155 -15.74 14.17 -7.51
CA LEU A 155 -14.84 13.03 -7.69
C LEU A 155 -14.42 12.88 -9.16
N ASP A 156 -13.14 12.64 -9.38
CA ASP A 156 -12.57 12.21 -10.66
C ASP A 156 -13.12 10.82 -11.06
N PRO A 157 -13.33 10.51 -12.36
CA PRO A 157 -13.52 9.15 -12.84
C PRO A 157 -12.70 8.07 -12.10
N ASP A 158 -11.40 8.28 -11.91
CA ASP A 158 -10.52 7.29 -11.27
C ASP A 158 -10.84 7.10 -9.79
N GLN A 159 -11.12 8.21 -9.08
CA GLN A 159 -11.53 8.19 -7.68
C GLN A 159 -12.87 7.47 -7.49
N LYS A 160 -13.83 7.65 -8.42
CA LYS A 160 -15.12 6.94 -8.37
C LYS A 160 -14.94 5.44 -8.51
N ILE A 161 -14.08 4.98 -9.42
CA ILE A 161 -13.80 3.57 -9.62
C ILE A 161 -13.16 2.97 -8.36
N ILE A 162 -12.21 3.69 -7.75
CA ILE A 162 -11.57 3.29 -6.50
C ILE A 162 -12.61 3.15 -5.38
N LEU A 163 -13.45 4.17 -5.17
CA LEU A 163 -14.47 4.18 -4.12
C LEU A 163 -15.53 3.08 -4.32
N GLN A 164 -15.99 2.88 -5.55
CA GLN A 164 -16.93 1.79 -5.87
C GLN A 164 -16.34 0.41 -5.56
N ARG A 165 -15.09 0.18 -5.96
CA ARG A 165 -14.41 -1.10 -5.69
C ARG A 165 -14.14 -1.31 -4.20
N LEU A 166 -13.87 -0.24 -3.45
CA LEU A 166 -13.74 -0.27 -1.99
C LEU A 166 -15.10 -0.30 -1.26
N LYS A 167 -16.23 -0.23 -1.99
CA LYS A 167 -17.59 -0.14 -1.45
C LYS A 167 -17.79 1.05 -0.50
N LEU A 168 -17.10 2.15 -0.76
CA LEU A 168 -17.19 3.39 0.02
C LEU A 168 -18.10 4.39 -0.70
N ASN A 169 -19.19 4.79 -0.04
CA ASN A 169 -20.10 5.81 -0.54
C ASN A 169 -19.79 7.14 0.14
N LEU A 170 -19.29 8.11 -0.61
CA LEU A 170 -19.08 9.46 -0.11
C LEU A 170 -20.37 10.27 -0.23
N PRO A 171 -20.86 10.89 0.85
CA PRO A 171 -21.99 11.81 0.77
C PRO A 171 -21.58 13.07 0.02
N SER A 172 -22.48 13.61 -0.79
CA SER A 172 -22.23 14.86 -1.53
C SER A 172 -22.17 16.08 -0.61
N ARG A 173 -22.84 16.00 0.54
CA ARG A 173 -22.87 17.01 1.59
C ARG A 173 -22.85 16.32 2.95
N LEU A 174 -22.03 16.85 3.85
CA LEU A 174 -22.11 16.52 5.28
C LEU A 174 -22.97 17.59 5.93
N VAL A 175 -24.11 17.16 6.49
CA VAL A 175 -24.94 18.03 7.32
C VAL A 175 -24.46 17.83 8.75
N GLU A 176 -23.99 18.89 9.40
CA GLU A 176 -23.85 18.85 10.85
C GLU A 176 -25.25 18.68 11.43
N ASN A 177 -25.53 17.49 11.97
CA ASN A 177 -26.70 17.30 12.81
C ASN A 177 -26.45 18.06 14.12
N SER A 178 -26.72 19.36 14.12
CA SER A 178 -26.91 20.14 15.34
C SER A 178 -28.22 19.68 16.00
N LYS A 179 -28.19 18.49 16.60
CA LYS A 179 -29.08 18.16 17.71
C LYS A 179 -28.37 18.62 18.98
N MET A 180 -28.74 19.81 19.43
CA MET A 180 -28.70 20.21 20.84
C MET A 180 -30.11 20.63 21.23
#